data_AF-A0A353R9D5-F1
#
_entry.id   AF-A0A353R9D5-F1
#
_cell.length_a   1.000
_cell.length_b   1.000
_cell.length_c   1.000
_cell.angle_alpha   90.00
_cell.angle_beta   90.00
_cell.angle_gamma   90.00
#
_symmetry.space_group_name_H-M   'P 1'
#
loop_
_entity.id
_entity.type
_entity.pdbx_description
1 polymer ?
#
loop_
_entity_poly.entity_id
_entity_poly.type
_entity_poly.pdbx_seq_one_letter_code
_entity_poly.pdbx_strand_id
1 'polypeptide(L)'
;STGNTHKLCYATGDNPYGPFTYQGVILTPVVGWTTHHCIIEFKGRWYLFFHDSVPSAGKTWLRSLKVTELEYKQDGSIVTID
;
A
#
# COMPACT_ATOMS: atom_id res chain seq x y z
N SER A 1 -9.59 1.38 4.83
CA SER A 1 -10.46 0.23 4.56
C SER A 1 -10.24 -0.15 3.11
N THR A 2 -9.67 -1.33 2.85
CA THR A 2 -9.26 -1.83 1.51
C THR A 2 -10.16 -2.98 1.08
N GLY A 3 -11.46 -2.79 1.29
CA GLY A 3 -12.50 -3.70 0.86
C GLY A 3 -12.40 -5.11 1.44
N ASN A 4 -13.17 -6.01 0.84
CA ASN A 4 -13.23 -7.44 1.15
C ASN A 4 -12.11 -8.27 0.50
N THR A 5 -11.28 -7.67 -0.35
CA THR A 5 -10.12 -8.34 -0.98
C THR A 5 -8.80 -8.02 -0.29
N HIS A 6 -8.78 -7.02 0.59
CA HIS A 6 -7.67 -6.65 1.49
C HIS A 6 -6.38 -6.16 0.80
N LYS A 7 -6.39 -5.98 -0.52
CA LYS A 7 -5.23 -5.55 -1.32
C LYS A 7 -5.11 -4.02 -1.35
N LEU A 8 -3.87 -3.52 -1.38
CA LEU A 8 -3.59 -2.17 -1.86
C LEU A 8 -3.30 -2.23 -3.35
N CYS A 9 -4.13 -1.58 -4.16
CA CYS A 9 -3.94 -1.48 -5.60
C CYS A 9 -3.61 -0.05 -6.00
N TYR A 10 -3.06 0.13 -7.20
CA TYR A 10 -2.82 1.45 -7.76
C TYR A 10 -3.19 1.54 -9.23
N ALA A 11 -3.39 2.78 -9.66
CA ALA A 11 -3.70 3.16 -11.02
C ALA A 11 -2.95 4.45 -11.35
N THR A 12 -2.61 4.64 -12.62
CA THR A 12 -1.89 5.83 -13.12
C THR A 12 -2.75 6.59 -14.13
N GLY A 13 -2.58 7.91 -14.16
CA GLY A 13 -3.24 8.83 -15.08
C GLY A 13 -2.27 9.96 -15.42
N ASP A 14 -2.60 10.74 -16.44
CA ASP A 14 -1.77 11.85 -16.94
C ASP A 14 -2.15 13.21 -16.35
N ASN A 15 -3.23 13.27 -15.57
CA ASN A 15 -3.72 14.48 -14.92
C ASN A 15 -4.50 14.16 -13.62
N PRO A 16 -4.73 15.13 -12.72
CA PRO A 16 -5.40 14.90 -11.44
C PRO A 16 -6.84 14.39 -11.52
N TYR A 17 -7.54 14.61 -12.65
CA TYR A 17 -8.94 14.20 -12.85
C TYR A 17 -9.08 12.80 -13.47
N GLY A 18 -7.99 12.19 -13.92
CA GLY A 18 -8.02 10.90 -14.61
C GLY A 18 -8.56 10.99 -16.05
N PRO A 19 -9.05 9.88 -16.62
CA PRO A 19 -9.24 8.57 -16.00
C PRO A 19 -7.92 7.92 -15.56
N PHE A 20 -8.00 7.03 -14.58
CA PHE A 20 -6.85 6.27 -14.09
C PHE A 20 -6.92 4.82 -14.60
N THR A 21 -5.81 4.33 -15.16
CA THR A 21 -5.66 2.95 -15.64
C THR A 21 -5.05 2.10 -14.53
N TYR A 22 -5.73 1.02 -14.14
CA TYR A 22 -5.23 0.06 -13.15
C TYR A 22 -3.88 -0.51 -13.58
N GLN A 23 -2.93 -0.59 -12.64
CA GLN A 23 -1.58 -1.08 -12.90
C GLN A 23 -1.23 -2.36 -12.13
N GLY A 24 -1.76 -2.52 -10.92
CA GLY A 24 -1.42 -3.70 -10.12
C GLY A 24 -1.65 -3.53 -8.62
N VAL A 25 -1.04 -4.45 -7.87
CA VAL A 25 -1.08 -4.51 -6.40
C VAL A 25 0.22 -3.93 -5.86
N ILE A 26 0.12 -2.97 -4.94
CA ILE A 26 1.25 -2.45 -4.15
C ILE A 26 1.54 -3.39 -2.97
N LEU A 27 0.52 -3.80 -2.22
CA LEU A 27 0.66 -4.60 -0.99
C LEU A 27 -0.39 -5.71 -0.94
N THR A 28 0.05 -6.93 -0.66
CA THR A 28 -0.84 -8.08 -0.43
C THR A 28 -1.50 -8.03 0.96
N PRO A 29 -2.50 -8.89 1.26
CA PRO A 29 -3.23 -8.81 2.52
C PRO A 29 -2.35 -8.93 3.77
N VAL A 30 -2.61 -8.07 4.75
CA VAL A 30 -1.94 -8.07 6.06
C VAL A 30 -2.81 -8.73 7.13
N VAL A 31 -2.24 -8.98 8.32
CA VAL A 31 -3.00 -9.46 9.48
C VAL A 31 -3.99 -8.38 9.95
N GLY A 32 -5.26 -8.76 10.11
CA GLY A 32 -6.37 -7.86 10.42
C GLY A 32 -7.18 -7.48 9.17
N TRP A 33 -8.45 -7.09 9.34
CA TRP A 33 -9.36 -6.90 8.20
C TRP A 33 -9.00 -5.68 7.33
N THR A 34 -8.58 -4.59 7.95
CA THR A 34 -8.30 -3.35 7.23
C THR A 34 -6.85 -3.30 6.77
N THR A 35 -6.62 -2.87 5.54
CA THR A 35 -5.33 -2.31 5.07
C THR A 35 -5.54 -0.82 4.76
N HIS A 36 -4.52 0.01 4.98
CA HIS A 36 -4.52 1.45 4.68
C HIS A 36 -3.08 1.92 4.55
N HIS A 37 -2.83 3.01 3.81
CA HIS A 37 -1.46 3.42 3.53
C HIS A 37 -1.28 4.91 3.25
N CYS A 38 -0.02 5.34 3.22
CA CYS A 38 0.47 6.48 2.45
C CYS A 38 1.83 6.15 1.81
N ILE A 39 2.13 6.82 0.70
CA ILE A 39 3.41 6.69 -0.01
C ILE A 39 4.09 8.04 0.07
N ILE A 40 5.35 8.06 0.53
CA ILE A 40 6.13 9.30 0.62
C ILE A 40 7.55 9.07 0.12
N GLU A 41 8.14 10.11 -0.45
CA GLU A 41 9.57 10.18 -0.69
C GLU A 41 10.26 10.86 0.50
N PHE A 42 11.35 10.27 1.00
CA PHE A 42 12.19 10.87 2.03
C PHE A 42 13.66 10.60 1.73
N LYS A 43 14.45 11.68 1.60
CA LYS A 43 15.89 11.63 1.30
C LYS A 43 16.23 10.75 0.08
N GLY A 44 15.46 10.89 -1.00
CA GLY A 44 15.69 10.18 -2.27
C GLY A 44 15.28 8.70 -2.27
N ARG A 45 14.52 8.26 -1.27
CA ARG A 45 13.98 6.89 -1.17
C ARG A 45 12.48 6.94 -0.97
N TRP A 46 11.77 5.99 -1.57
CA TRP A 46 10.32 5.88 -1.45
C TRP A 46 9.94 4.90 -0.35
N TYR A 47 8.90 5.24 0.39
CA TYR A 47 8.44 4.46 1.53
C TYR A 47 6.93 4.25 1.47
N LEU A 48 6.52 3.02 1.75
CA LEU A 48 5.14 2.67 2.01
C LEU A 48 4.93 2.58 3.53
N PHE A 49 4.14 3.50 4.06
CA PHE A 49 3.62 3.40 5.43
C PHE A 49 2.28 2.69 5.40
N PHE A 50 2.11 1.70 6.27
CA PHE A 50 0.89 0.91 6.38
C PHE A 50 0.70 0.41 7.82
N HIS A 51 -0.35 -0.35 8.09
CA HIS A 51 -0.55 -0.96 9.41
C HIS A 51 -0.88 -2.44 9.29
N ASP A 52 -0.72 -3.17 10.38
CA ASP A 52 -1.33 -4.49 10.58
C ASP A 52 -1.83 -4.68 12.02
N SER A 53 -2.32 -5.87 12.34
CA SER A 53 -2.78 -6.27 13.68
C SER A 53 -1.93 -7.38 14.29
N VAL A 54 -0.65 -7.52 13.91
CA VAL A 54 0.24 -8.57 14.47
C VAL A 54 0.41 -8.41 15.99
N PRO A 55 0.76 -7.23 16.54
CA PRO A 55 1.00 -7.09 17.99
C PRO A 55 -0.25 -7.29 18.85
N SER A 56 -1.45 -7.17 18.26
CA SER A 56 -2.73 -7.36 18.95
C SER A 56 -3.31 -8.77 18.76
N ALA A 57 -2.51 -9.70 18.22
CA ALA A 57 -2.93 -11.06 17.88
C ALA A 57 -4.15 -11.10 16.93
N GLY A 58 -4.16 -10.21 15.92
CA GLY A 58 -5.18 -10.19 14.88
C GLY A 58 -6.46 -9.43 15.24
N LYS A 59 -6.51 -8.69 16.35
CA LYS A 59 -7.66 -7.84 16.70
C LYS A 59 -7.74 -6.66 15.72
N THR A 60 -8.61 -6.77 14.72
CA THR A 60 -8.78 -5.79 13.62
C THR A 60 -8.90 -4.33 14.07
N TRP A 61 -9.54 -4.04 15.21
CA TRP A 61 -9.70 -2.68 15.73
C TRP A 61 -8.47 -2.15 16.49
N LEU A 62 -7.48 -3.01 16.79
CA LEU A 62 -6.20 -2.66 17.41
C LEU A 62 -5.07 -2.88 16.39
N ARG A 63 -4.59 -1.79 15.80
CA ARG A 63 -3.61 -1.80 14.70
C ARG A 63 -2.30 -1.17 15.14
N SER A 64 -1.22 -1.55 14.48
CA SER A 64 0.13 -1.03 14.70
C SER A 64 0.75 -0.58 13.38
N LEU A 65 1.40 0.58 13.39
CA LEU A 65 2.04 1.18 12.22
C LEU A 65 3.31 0.41 11.83
N LYS A 66 3.55 0.28 10.52
CA LYS A 66 4.76 -0.26 9.90
C LYS A 66 5.19 0.63 8.74
N VAL A 67 6.46 0.49 8.35
CA VAL A 67 7.01 1.14 7.15
C VAL A 67 7.92 0.15 6.44
N THR A 68 7.90 0.18 5.12
CA THR A 68 8.86 -0.53 4.26
C THR A 68 9.28 0.36 3.10
N GLU A 69 10.40 0.04 2.47
CA GLU A 69 10.81 0.70 1.23
C GLU A 69 9.88 0.29 0.08
N LEU A 70 9.60 1.24 -0.81
CA LEU A 70 8.83 1.04 -2.04
C LEU A 70 9.76 1.27 -3.23
N GLU A 71 9.72 0.37 -4.20
CA GLU A 71 10.55 0.44 -5.40
C GLU A 71 9.70 0.69 -6.64
N TYR A 72 10.10 1.70 -7.43
CA TYR A 72 9.60 1.91 -8.78
C TYR A 72 10.54 1.25 -9.78
N LYS A 73 9.99 0.49 -10.72
CA LYS A 73 10.70 -0.01 -11.89
C LYS A 73 10.93 1.12 -12.89
N GLN A 74 11.79 0.86 -13.87
CA GLN A 74 12.12 1.82 -14.93
C GLN A 74 10.92 2.26 -15.77
N ASP A 75 9.90 1.39 -15.92
CA ASP A 75 8.65 1.69 -16.63
C ASP A 75 7.62 2.46 -15.77
N GLY A 76 7.98 2.82 -14.53
CA GLY A 76 7.11 3.49 -13.57
C GLY A 76 6.17 2.55 -12.80
N SER A 77 6.20 1.24 -13.05
CA SER A 77 5.42 0.29 -12.26
C SER A 77 6.02 0.09 -10.86
N ILE A 78 5.17 -0.20 -9.88
CA ILE A 78 5.58 -0.44 -8.48
C ILE A 78 5.83 -1.94 -8.29
N VAL A 79 6.92 -2.29 -7.62
CA VAL A 79 7.16 -3.68 -7.18
C VAL A 79 6.21 -4.03 -6.04
N THR A 80 5.45 -5.12 -6.18
CA THR A 80 4.52 -5.60 -5.14
C THR A 80 5.29 -6.04 -3.89
N ILE A 81 4.76 -5.67 -2.73
CA ILE A 81 5.28 -6.00 -1.40
C ILE A 81 4.37 -7.06 -0.77
N ASP A 82 5.00 -8.03 -0.07
CA ASP A 82 4.36 -9.12 0.69
C ASP A 82 4.56 -9.00 2.21
#